data_AF-A0A7C5BAS2-F1
#
_entry.id   AF-A0A7C5BAS2-F1
#
_cell.length_a   1.000
_cell.length_b   1.000
_cell.length_c   1.000
_cell.angle_alpha   90.00
_cell.angle_beta   90.00
_cell.angle_gamma   90.00
#
_symmetry.space_group_name_H-M   'P 1'
#
loop_
_entity.id
_entity.type
_entity.pdbx_description
1 polymer ?
#
loop_
_entity_poly.entity_id
_entity_poly.type
_entity_poly.pdbx_seq_one_letter_code
_entity_poly.pdbx_strand_id
1 'polypeptide(L)' 'MGQNNGWANPGPWVLESVAVLTGCAGFVFAGLVPPSTVPLLAGVLFACVLPQLIGGLIALRKGDIVLGTISG' A
#
# COMPACT_ATOMS: atom_id res chain seq x y z
N MET A 1 19.24 12.93 -10.47
CA MET A 1 18.13 13.76 -10.99
C MET A 1 17.09 13.89 -9.87
N GLY A 2 17.31 14.82 -8.94
CA GLY A 2 16.37 15.07 -7.85
C GLY A 2 15.34 16.08 -8.33
N GLN A 3 14.34 15.63 -9.08
CA GLN A 3 13.19 16.46 -9.39
C GLN A 3 12.37 16.59 -8.11
N ASN A 4 12.74 17.56 -7.27
CA ASN A 4 11.93 18.06 -6.16
C ASN A 4 10.69 18.76 -6.75
N ASN A 5 9.85 18.01 -7.47
CA ASN A 5 8.46 18.35 -7.65
C ASN A 5 7.90 18.34 -6.22
N GLY A 6 7.43 19.49 -5.71
CA GLY A 6 7.01 19.73 -4.31
C GLY A 6 5.93 18.81 -3.73
N TRP A 7 5.65 17.70 -4.39
CA TRP A 7 4.90 16.55 -3.93
C TRP A 7 5.70 15.74 -2.91
N ALA A 8 5.03 15.27 -1.87
CA ALA A 8 5.60 14.39 -0.85
C ALA A 8 6.23 13.11 -1.47
N ASN A 9 7.15 12.48 -0.75
CA ASN A 9 7.70 11.18 -1.16
C ASN A 9 6.66 10.08 -0.87
N PRO A 10 6.08 9.40 -1.88
CA PRO A 10 5.08 8.37 -1.65
C PRO A 10 5.67 7.03 -1.18
N GLY A 11 6.97 6.81 -1.31
CA GLY A 11 7.62 5.52 -1.08
C GLY A 11 7.36 4.90 0.30
N PRO A 12 7.59 5.63 1.42
CA PRO A 12 7.35 5.09 2.77
C PRO A 12 5.90 4.68 3.00
N TRP A 13 4.95 5.45 2.46
CA TRP A 13 3.51 5.20 2.63
C TRP A 13 3.03 3.98 1.83
N VAL A 14 3.54 3.83 0.60
CA VAL A 14 3.29 2.63 -0.21
C VAL A 14 3.87 1.39 0.48
N LEU A 15 5.11 1.45 0.96
CA LEU A 15 5.76 0.34 1.65
C LEU A 15 5.02 -0.09 2.92
N GLU A 16 4.57 0.87 3.74
CA GLU A 16 3.75 0.58 4.92
C GLU A 16 2.46 -0.15 4.54
N SER A 17 1.73 0.36 3.53
CA SER A 17 0.47 -0.25 3.10
C SER A 17 0.66 -1.69 2.60
N VAL A 18 1.75 -1.98 1.89
CA VAL A 18 2.09 -3.33 1.41
C VAL A 18 2.45 -4.24 2.59
N ALA A 19 3.19 -3.75 3.58
CA ALA A 19 3.55 -4.51 4.78
C ALA A 19 2.31 -4.88 5.60
N VAL A 20 1.38 -3.94 5.81
CA VAL A 20 0.11 -4.18 6.50
C VAL A 20 -0.73 -5.21 5.74
N LEU A 21 -0.87 -5.05 4.42
CA LEU A 21 -1.63 -5.96 3.58
C LEU A 21 -1.07 -7.39 3.61
N THR A 22 0.26 -7.51 3.54
CA THR A 22 0.98 -8.79 3.63
C THR A 22 0.84 -9.42 5.01
N GLY A 23 0.93 -8.62 6.07
CA GLY A 23 0.71 -9.08 7.44
C GLY A 23 -0.70 -9.62 7.63
N CYS A 24 -1.71 -8.83 7.25
CA CYS A 24 -3.12 -9.21 7.32
C CYS A 24 -3.42 -10.50 6.54
N ALA A 25 -2.93 -10.62 5.30
CA ALA A 25 -3.08 -11.83 4.51
C ALA A 25 -2.38 -13.02 5.18
N GLY A 26 -1.15 -12.84 5.67
CA GLY A 26 -0.39 -13.87 6.37
C GLY A 26 -1.10 -14.40 7.62
N PHE A 27 -1.69 -13.52 8.44
CA PHE A 27 -2.46 -13.94 9.61
C PHE A 27 -3.72 -14.75 9.24
N VAL A 28 -4.38 -14.42 8.13
CA VAL A 28 -5.52 -15.21 7.61
C VAL A 28 -5.07 -16.60 7.18
N PHE A 29 -4.03 -16.69 6.37
CA PHE A 29 -3.52 -17.99 5.89
C PHE A 29 -2.93 -18.85 7.03
N ALA A 30 -2.40 -18.21 8.08
CA ALA A 30 -1.95 -18.90 9.28
C ALA A 30 -3.09 -19.37 10.21
N GLY A 31 -4.36 -19.06 9.90
CA GLY A 31 -5.51 -19.42 10.73
C GLY A 31 -5.58 -18.68 12.08
N LEU A 32 -4.85 -17.57 12.20
CA LEU A 32 -4.74 -16.78 13.44
C LEU A 32 -5.83 -15.69 13.54
N VAL A 33 -6.71 -15.58 12.53
CA VAL A 33 -7.77 -14.58 12.47
C VAL A 33 -9.11 -15.21 12.88
N PRO A 34 -9.72 -14.78 14.00
CA PRO A 34 -11.06 -15.20 14.37
C PRO A 34 -12.10 -14.81 13.30
N PRO A 35 -13.10 -15.67 12.98
CA PRO A 35 -14.12 -15.38 11.97
C PRO A 35 -14.88 -14.06 12.20
N SER A 36 -15.03 -13.65 13.45
CA SER A 36 -15.69 -12.40 13.86
C SER A 36 -14.94 -11.14 13.43
N THR A 37 -13.62 -11.23 13.18
CA THR A 37 -12.76 -10.10 12.82
C THR A 37 -12.50 -9.96 11.32
N VAL A 38 -12.98 -10.92 10.52
CA VAL A 38 -12.85 -10.95 9.05
C VAL A 38 -13.40 -9.69 8.36
N PRO A 39 -14.56 -9.12 8.74
CA PRO A 39 -15.07 -7.90 8.11
C PRO A 39 -14.15 -6.69 8.33
N LEU A 40 -13.55 -6.62 9.52
CA LEU A 40 -12.64 -5.55 9.91
C LEU A 40 -11.33 -5.67 9.13
N LEU A 41 -10.84 -6.89 8.95
CA LEU A 41 -9.68 -7.18 8.10
C LEU A 41 -9.93 -6.82 6.64
N ALA A 42 -11.10 -7.16 6.09
CA ALA A 42 -11.47 -6.78 4.72
C ALA A 42 -11.49 -5.25 4.53
N GLY A 43 -11.99 -4.51 5.53
CA GLY A 43 -11.93 -3.05 5.56
C GLY A 43 -10.49 -2.51 5.56
N VAL A 44 -9.59 -3.10 6.34
CA VAL A 44 -8.16 -2.74 6.37
C VAL A 44 -7.49 -3.04 5.03
N LEU A 45 -7.76 -4.19 4.42
CA LEU A 45 -7.24 -4.55 3.09
C LEU A 45 -7.70 -3.53 2.03
N PHE A 46 -8.97 -3.14 2.04
CA PHE A 46 -9.49 -2.12 1.12
C PHE A 46 -8.87 -0.74 1.36
N ALA A 47 -8.71 -0.34 2.63
CA ALA A 47 -8.06 0.92 2.98
C ALA A 47 -6.59 0.98 2.52
N CYS A 48 -5.88 -0.16 2.52
CA CYS A 48 -4.48 -0.24 2.05
C CYS A 48 -4.33 -0.06 0.53
N VAL A 49 -5.40 -0.20 -0.26
CA VAL A 49 -5.37 0.04 -1.71
C VAL A 49 -5.26 1.54 -2.03
N LEU A 50 -5.83 2.41 -1.19
CA LEU A 50 -5.78 3.86 -1.40
C LEU A 50 -4.34 4.42 -1.40
N PRO A 51 -3.48 4.08 -0.42
CA PRO A 51 -2.05 4.38 -0.45
C PRO A 51 -1.32 3.92 -1.70
N GLN A 52 -1.64 2.71 -2.18
CA GLN A 52 -1.01 2.11 -3.35
C GLN A 52 -1.42 2.89 -4.61
N LEU A 53 -2.71 3.15 -4.81
CA LEU A 53 -3.17 3.92 -5.97
C LEU A 53 -2.66 5.36 -5.98
N ILE A 54 -2.76 6.07 -4.85
CA ILE A 54 -2.35 7.48 -4.76
C ILE A 54 -0.83 7.58 -4.80
N GLY A 55 -0.11 6.72 -4.10
CA GLY A 55 1.35 6.67 -4.10
C GLY A 55 1.92 6.35 -5.47
N GLY A 56 1.31 5.41 -6.20
CA GLY A 56 1.65 5.07 -7.58
C GLY A 56 1.40 6.24 -8.54
N LEU A 57 0.27 6.95 -8.38
CA LEU A 57 -0.02 8.16 -9.17
C LEU A 57 1.03 9.26 -8.94
N ILE A 58 1.43 9.48 -7.68
CA ILE A 58 2.48 10.46 -7.33
C ILE A 58 3.84 10.02 -7.90
N ALA A 59 4.17 8.73 -7.85
CA ALA A 59 5.39 8.17 -8.39
C ALA A 59 5.47 8.33 -9.92
N LEU A 60 4.39 8.02 -10.65
CA LEU A 60 4.27 8.26 -12.10
C LEU A 60 4.45 9.74 -12.44
N ARG A 61 3.85 10.65 -11.65
CA ARG A 61 4.03 12.10 -11.81
C ARG A 61 5.46 12.57 -11.53
N LYS A 62 6.22 11.84 -10.71
CA LYS A 62 7.66 12.08 -10.46
C LYS A 62 8.58 11.43 -11.49
N GLY A 63 8.05 10.67 -12.45
CA GLY A 63 8.84 9.92 -13.42
C GLY A 63 9.46 8.64 -12.87
N ASP A 64 9.06 8.22 -11.66
CA ASP A 64 9.59 7.05 -10.98
C ASP A 64 8.72 5.82 -11.32
N ILE A 65 8.96 5.26 -12.50
CA ILE A 65 8.13 4.18 -13.08
C ILE A 65 8.17 2.93 -12.20
N VAL A 66 9.33 2.61 -11.60
CA VAL A 66 9.50 1.42 -10.76
C VAL A 66 8.59 1.48 -9.54
N LEU A 67 8.56 2.62 -8.85
CA LEU A 67 7.68 2.81 -7.69
C LEU A 67 6.21 2.92 -8.12
N GLY A 68 5.94 3.46 -9.32
CA GLY A 68 4.61 3.46 -9.93
C GLY A 68 4.07 2.06 -10.22
N THR A 69 4.90 1.13 -10.69
CA THR A 69 4.51 -0.25 -11.02
C THR A 69 4.44 -1.17 -9.80
N ILE A 70 5.26 -0.97 -8.76
CA ILE A 70 5.13 -1.72 -7.49
C ILE A 70 3.83 -1.36 -6.77
N SER A 71 3.28 -0.19 -7.07
CA SER A 71 2.16 0.43 -6.38
C SER A 71 0.82 0.33 -7.12
N GLY A 72 0.79 -0.18 -8.36
CA GLY A 72 -0.42 -0.31 -9.19
C GLY A 72 -0.59 -1.72 -9.71
#